data_AF-A0A7S1S6T2-F1
#
_entry.id   AF-A0A7S1S6T2-F1
#
_cell.length_a   1.000
_cell.length_b   1.000
_cell.length_c   1.000
_cell.angle_alpha   90.00
_cell.angle_beta   90.00
_cell.angle_gamma   90.00
#
_symmetry.space_group_name_H-M   'P 1'
#
loop_
_entity.id
_entity.type
_entity.pdbx_description
1 polymer ?
#
loop_
_entity_poly.entity_id
_entity_poly.type
_entity_poly.pdbx_seq_one_letter_code
_entity_poly.pdbx_strand_id
1 'polypeptide(L)'
;VQQLKDKIDQLVASLSKLSAPKAPQTPHPPQMPPMPWMQQQQTPKPPQLPQMPQLAQMPQMPDLGKWLQNLAPSTPPPSSSEPLAHFIPDNQMCCVQGPVEYVREKLEKIKSSPIGGGYSAAELVDGPCAGQGYNQGPNKESCFPQATLWMSREHAVDPTSELRLVAAYALQHGMASIGSGMKMLCAP
;
A
#
# COMPACT_ATOMS: atom_id res chain seq x y z
N VAL A 1 -29.46 22.03 -32.27
CA VAL A 1 -29.14 22.51 -30.90
C VAL A 1 -30.30 22.31 -29.94
N GLN A 2 -31.51 22.81 -30.22
CA GLN A 2 -32.66 22.64 -29.33
C GLN A 2 -33.01 21.17 -29.02
N GLN A 3 -33.08 20.32 -30.05
CA GLN A 3 -33.36 18.89 -29.87
C GLN A 3 -32.33 18.14 -29.01
N LEU A 4 -31.07 18.62 -28.99
CA LEU A 4 -30.02 18.04 -28.14
C LEU A 4 -30.20 18.48 -26.68
N LYS A 5 -30.59 19.74 -26.47
CA LYS A 5 -30.90 20.29 -25.15
C LYS A 5 -32.08 19.55 -24.51
N ASP A 6 -33.14 19.31 -25.27
CA ASP A 6 -34.32 18.59 -24.78
C ASP A 6 -33.99 17.13 -24.39
N LYS A 7 -33.08 16.48 -25.13
CA LYS A 7 -32.58 15.13 -24.78
C LYS A 7 -31.72 15.12 -23.51
N ILE A 8 -30.89 16.15 -23.31
CA ILE A 8 -30.08 16.30 -22.09
C ILE A 8 -30.99 16.52 -20.88
N ASP A 9 -31.98 17.42 -20.99
CA ASP A 9 -32.92 17.70 -19.91
C ASP A 9 -33.76 16.45 -19.55
N GLN A 10 -34.15 15.65 -20.56
CA GLN A 10 -34.87 14.39 -20.35
C GLN A 10 -34.01 13.32 -19.66
N LEU A 11 -32.71 13.26 -19.96
CA LEU A 11 -31.75 12.37 -19.28
C LEU A 11 -31.51 12.79 -17.84
N VAL A 12 -31.33 14.09 -17.58
CA VAL A 12 -31.18 14.63 -16.22
C VAL A 12 -32.43 14.33 -15.37
N ALA A 13 -33.62 14.57 -15.92
CA ALA A 13 -34.88 14.27 -15.23
C ALA A 13 -35.07 12.76 -14.96
N SER A 14 -34.55 11.89 -15.84
CA SER A 14 -34.59 10.43 -15.65
C SER A 14 -33.59 9.97 -14.58
N LEU A 15 -32.40 10.59 -14.53
CA LEU A 15 -31.39 10.33 -13.51
C LEU A 15 -31.85 10.79 -12.11
N SER A 16 -32.57 11.92 -12.00
CA SER A 16 -33.12 12.37 -10.72
C SER A 16 -34.22 11.45 -10.15
N LYS A 17 -34.89 10.67 -11.01
CA LYS A 17 -35.89 9.66 -10.59
C LYS A 17 -35.24 8.35 -10.15
N LEU A 18 -33.97 8.12 -10.49
CA LEU A 18 -33.14 7.08 -9.90
C LEU A 18 -32.63 7.54 -8.52
N SER A 19 -33.56 7.95 -7.65
CA SER A 19 -33.27 8.11 -6.24
C SER A 19 -32.74 6.78 -5.72
N ALA A 20 -31.63 6.82 -5.00
CA ALA A 20 -30.99 5.65 -4.41
C ALA A 20 -32.03 4.71 -3.78
N PRO A 21 -31.95 3.38 -4.03
CA PRO A 21 -32.84 2.44 -3.38
C PRO A 21 -32.80 2.72 -1.88
N LYS A 22 -33.99 2.94 -1.30
CA LYS A 22 -34.18 3.07 0.14
C LYS A 22 -33.35 1.97 0.80
N ALA A 23 -32.30 2.36 1.53
CA ALA A 23 -31.39 1.42 2.14
C ALA A 23 -32.23 0.34 2.84
N PRO A 24 -32.01 -0.96 2.55
CA PRO A 24 -32.67 -2.02 3.28
C PRO A 24 -32.48 -1.72 4.75
N GLN A 25 -33.57 -1.61 5.50
CA GLN A 25 -33.48 -1.57 6.95
C GLN A 25 -32.76 -2.85 7.33
N THR A 26 -31.49 -2.73 7.72
CA THR A 26 -30.72 -3.85 8.18
C THR A 26 -31.49 -4.40 9.38
N PRO A 27 -31.91 -5.68 9.37
CA PRO A 27 -32.45 -6.27 10.57
C PRO A 27 -31.41 -6.08 11.67
N HIS A 28 -31.85 -5.62 12.84
CA HIS A 28 -30.98 -5.53 14.01
C HIS A 28 -30.27 -6.89 14.15
N PRO A 29 -28.93 -6.91 14.22
CA PRO A 29 -28.23 -8.15 14.41
C PRO A 29 -28.78 -8.80 15.68
N PRO A 30 -29.13 -10.10 15.66
CA PRO A 30 -29.56 -10.78 16.87
C PRO A 30 -28.49 -10.57 17.93
N GLN A 31 -28.90 -10.09 19.11
CA GLN A 31 -28.02 -10.01 20.26
C GLN A 31 -27.53 -11.43 20.55
N MET A 32 -26.29 -11.71 20.15
CA MET A 32 -25.67 -12.99 20.46
C MET A 32 -25.51 -13.05 21.99
N PRO A 33 -25.92 -14.17 22.63
CA PRO A 33 -25.60 -14.37 24.02
C PRO A 33 -24.08 -14.29 24.21
N PRO A 34 -23.60 -13.76 25.35
CA PRO A 34 -22.17 -13.69 25.63
C PRO A 34 -21.57 -15.09 25.47
N MET A 35 -20.57 -15.20 24.60
CA MET A 35 -19.91 -16.46 24.33
C MET A 35 -19.19 -16.96 25.60
N PRO A 36 -19.49 -18.17 26.11
CA PRO A 36 -18.97 -18.65 27.40
C PRO A 36 -17.44 -18.83 27.44
N TRP A 37 -16.74 -18.79 26.29
CA TRP A 37 -15.28 -18.89 26.25
C TRP A 37 -14.54 -17.58 26.62
N MET A 38 -15.23 -16.43 26.69
CA MET A 38 -14.59 -15.18 27.15
C MET A 38 -14.34 -15.13 28.66
N GLN A 39 -14.92 -16.03 29.45
CA GLN A 39 -14.83 -16.00 30.91
C GLN A 39 -13.63 -16.76 31.48
N GLN A 40 -12.71 -17.25 30.63
CA GLN A 40 -11.58 -18.07 31.08
C GLN A 40 -10.25 -17.73 30.41
N GLN A 41 -10.02 -16.45 30.09
CA GLN A 41 -8.65 -15.98 29.86
C GLN A 41 -7.94 -15.79 31.21
N GLN A 42 -7.69 -16.90 31.92
CA GLN A 42 -6.54 -16.94 32.81
C GLN A 42 -5.33 -16.75 31.91
N THR A 43 -4.67 -15.59 32.00
CA THR A 43 -3.44 -15.33 31.27
C THR A 43 -2.50 -16.50 31.55
N PRO A 44 -2.13 -17.32 30.53
CA PRO A 44 -1.18 -18.39 30.75
C PRO A 44 0.07 -17.77 31.36
N LYS A 45 0.50 -18.30 32.51
CA LYS A 45 1.74 -17.90 33.16
C LYS A 45 2.83 -17.89 32.09
N PRO A 46 3.50 -16.75 31.84
CA PRO A 46 4.44 -16.64 30.74
C PRO A 46 5.47 -17.77 30.89
N PRO A 47 5.74 -18.55 29.83
CA PRO A 47 6.73 -19.60 29.88
C PRO A 47 8.06 -18.98 30.33
N GLN A 48 8.66 -19.56 31.37
CA GLN A 48 10.00 -19.15 31.80
C GLN A 48 10.92 -19.34 30.60
N LEU A 49 11.41 -18.22 30.06
CA LEU A 49 12.40 -18.21 29.00
C LEU A 49 13.61 -19.03 29.48
N PRO A 50 14.05 -20.04 28.71
CA PRO A 50 15.30 -20.71 28.98
C PRO A 50 16.40 -19.67 29.14
N GLN A 51 17.17 -19.76 30.22
CA GLN A 51 18.34 -18.91 30.41
C GLN A 51 19.27 -19.14 29.21
N MET A 52 19.52 -18.08 28.43
CA MET A 52 20.46 -18.17 27.33
C MET A 52 21.86 -18.47 27.92
N PRO A 53 22.59 -19.46 27.35
CA PRO A 53 23.98 -19.68 27.74
C PRO A 53 24.78 -18.39 27.52
N GLN A 54 25.63 -18.07 28.50
CA GLN A 54 26.50 -16.90 28.45
C GLN A 54 27.32 -16.90 27.15
N LEU A 55 27.20 -15.80 26.40
CA LEU A 55 27.86 -15.45 25.13
C LEU A 55 29.38 -15.24 25.30
N ALA A 56 30.08 -16.16 25.95
CA ALA A 56 31.48 -15.97 26.33
C ALA A 56 32.50 -16.31 25.23
N GLN A 57 32.09 -16.87 24.09
CA GLN A 57 33.02 -17.34 23.06
C GLN A 57 32.46 -17.08 21.66
N MET A 58 32.48 -15.82 21.22
CA MET A 58 32.40 -15.52 19.79
C MET A 58 33.82 -15.66 19.20
N PRO A 59 34.02 -16.49 18.16
CA PRO A 59 35.29 -16.54 17.44
C PRO A 59 35.62 -15.18 16.84
N GLN A 60 36.91 -14.81 16.88
CA GLN A 60 37.40 -13.56 16.30
C GLN A 60 37.02 -13.51 14.82
N MET A 61 36.22 -12.51 14.42
CA MET A 61 35.86 -12.34 13.01
C MET A 61 37.12 -12.02 12.20
N PRO A 62 37.29 -12.61 11.01
CA PRO A 62 38.37 -12.24 10.10
C PRO A 62 38.24 -10.77 9.66
N ASP A 63 39.39 -10.17 9.35
CA ASP A 63 39.59 -8.77 8.98
C ASP A 63 38.56 -8.26 7.96
N LEU A 64 37.60 -7.45 8.45
CA LEU A 64 36.54 -6.79 7.66
C LEU A 64 37.10 -5.86 6.57
N GLY A 65 38.36 -5.43 6.66
CA GLY A 65 38.99 -4.52 5.71
C GLY A 65 39.10 -5.06 4.28
N LYS A 66 39.23 -6.39 4.12
CA LYS A 66 39.35 -7.02 2.79
C LYS A 66 38.02 -7.21 2.05
N TRP A 67 36.89 -7.26 2.76
CA TRP A 67 35.57 -7.40 2.12
C TRP A 67 35.03 -6.07 1.59
N LEU A 68 35.34 -4.96 2.26
CA LEU A 68 34.86 -3.63 1.86
C LEU A 68 35.45 -3.15 0.53
N GLN A 69 36.63 -3.63 0.14
CA GLN A 69 37.31 -3.20 -1.10
C GLN A 69 36.69 -3.75 -2.39
N ASN A 70 35.82 -4.78 -2.30
CA ASN A 70 35.17 -5.39 -3.47
C ASN A 70 33.67 -5.10 -3.59
N LEU A 71 33.08 -4.29 -2.68
CA LEU A 71 31.64 -4.03 -2.62
C LEU A 71 31.20 -2.69 -3.20
N ALA A 72 32.07 -1.98 -3.92
CA ALA A 72 31.68 -0.75 -4.60
C ALA A 72 31.43 -1.02 -6.10
N PRO A 73 30.20 -1.35 -6.53
CA PRO A 73 29.80 -1.03 -7.89
C PRO A 73 29.87 0.49 -8.01
N SER A 74 30.88 0.96 -8.75
CA SER A 74 31.12 2.35 -9.12
C SER A 74 30.04 2.87 -10.07
N THR A 75 28.77 2.81 -9.66
CA THR A 75 27.73 3.56 -10.36
C THR A 75 28.01 5.03 -10.09
N PRO A 76 28.31 5.84 -11.12
CA PRO A 76 28.53 7.25 -10.93
C PRO A 76 27.30 7.86 -10.24
N PRO A 77 27.48 8.83 -9.33
CA PRO A 77 26.36 9.53 -8.72
C PRO A 77 25.50 10.10 -9.86
N PRO A 78 24.17 9.86 -9.88
CA PRO A 78 23.31 10.35 -10.96
C PRO A 78 23.44 11.87 -11.05
N SER A 79 24.19 12.35 -12.05
CA SER A 79 24.64 13.75 -12.18
C SER A 79 23.70 14.63 -13.00
N SER A 80 22.51 14.14 -13.31
CA SER A 80 21.42 14.90 -13.88
C SER A 80 20.19 14.65 -13.03
N SER A 81 19.59 15.72 -12.50
CA SER A 81 18.29 15.65 -11.82
C SER A 81 17.25 15.14 -12.82
N GLU A 82 17.07 13.82 -12.88
CA GLU A 82 15.99 13.22 -13.64
C GLU A 82 14.67 13.84 -13.17
N PRO A 83 13.74 14.11 -14.10
CA PRO A 83 12.44 14.64 -13.73
C PRO A 83 11.77 13.65 -12.77
N LEU A 84 11.24 14.20 -11.68
CA LEU A 84 10.55 13.44 -10.66
C LEU A 84 9.05 13.50 -10.93
N ALA A 85 8.37 12.38 -10.70
CA ALA A 85 6.93 12.32 -10.58
C ALA A 85 6.55 11.53 -9.32
N HIS A 86 5.28 11.59 -9.00
CA HIS A 86 4.69 10.83 -7.92
C HIS A 86 3.29 10.34 -8.27
N PHE A 87 2.78 9.42 -7.46
CA PHE A 87 1.36 9.11 -7.37
C PHE A 87 0.96 8.93 -5.92
N ILE A 88 -0.34 9.06 -5.65
CA ILE A 88 -0.95 8.95 -4.33
C ILE A 88 -2.04 7.86 -4.43
N PRO A 89 -2.04 6.83 -3.55
CA PRO A 89 -3.12 5.85 -3.51
C PRO A 89 -4.46 6.50 -3.14
N ASP A 90 -5.56 5.83 -3.43
CA ASP A 90 -6.92 6.34 -3.26
C ASP A 90 -7.23 6.72 -1.79
N ASN A 91 -6.54 6.10 -0.83
CA ASN A 91 -6.67 6.37 0.60
C ASN A 91 -5.75 7.50 1.13
N GLN A 92 -4.92 8.10 0.27
CA GLN A 92 -4.06 9.25 0.56
C GLN A 92 -3.06 9.05 1.73
N MET A 93 -2.78 7.80 2.13
CA MET A 93 -1.92 7.54 3.29
C MET A 93 -0.43 7.83 3.00
N CYS A 94 -0.02 7.65 1.75
CA CYS A 94 1.35 7.85 1.32
C CYS A 94 1.42 8.47 -0.07
N CYS A 95 2.62 8.89 -0.43
CA CYS A 95 2.97 9.36 -1.75
C CYS A 95 4.25 8.64 -2.19
N VAL A 96 4.22 8.05 -3.39
CA VAL A 96 5.36 7.33 -3.96
C VAL A 96 6.01 8.22 -5.00
N GLN A 97 7.28 8.57 -4.81
CA GLN A 97 8.03 9.48 -5.68
C GLN A 97 9.33 8.85 -6.19
N GLY A 98 9.68 9.13 -7.43
CA GLY A 98 10.91 8.69 -8.09
C GLY A 98 11.03 9.26 -9.51
N PRO A 99 11.96 8.74 -10.33
CA PRO A 99 12.08 9.11 -11.74
C PRO A 99 10.76 8.85 -12.49
N VAL A 100 10.34 9.78 -13.35
CA VAL A 100 9.04 9.75 -14.06
C VAL A 100 8.75 8.38 -14.70
N GLU A 101 9.68 7.87 -15.50
CA GLU A 101 9.48 6.62 -16.24
C GLU A 101 9.37 5.41 -15.31
N TYR A 102 10.17 5.38 -14.24
CA TYR A 102 10.13 4.33 -13.24
C TYR A 102 8.78 4.32 -12.49
N VAL A 103 8.35 5.48 -12.02
CA VAL A 103 7.10 5.62 -11.25
C VAL A 103 5.88 5.30 -12.13
N ARG A 104 5.90 5.68 -13.42
CA ARG A 104 4.85 5.33 -14.39
C ARG A 104 4.71 3.81 -14.53
N GLU A 105 5.80 3.11 -14.81
CA GLU A 105 5.80 1.64 -14.94
C GLU A 105 5.29 0.97 -13.65
N LYS A 106 5.78 1.42 -12.49
CA LYS A 106 5.38 0.84 -11.21
C LYS A 106 3.91 1.12 -10.86
N LEU A 107 3.37 2.28 -11.22
CA LEU A 107 1.93 2.56 -11.07
C LEU A 107 1.08 1.59 -11.90
N GLU A 108 1.46 1.31 -13.15
CA GLU A 108 0.77 0.31 -13.99
C GLU A 108 0.83 -1.09 -13.37
N LYS A 109 2.00 -1.53 -12.90
CA LYS A 109 2.17 -2.80 -12.20
C LYS A 109 1.31 -2.87 -10.93
N ILE A 110 1.31 -1.82 -10.11
CA ILE A 110 0.50 -1.72 -8.89
C ILE A 110 -1.00 -1.86 -9.22
N LYS A 111 -1.50 -1.13 -10.23
CA LYS A 111 -2.90 -1.19 -10.65
C LYS A 111 -3.33 -2.60 -11.09
N SER A 112 -2.41 -3.40 -11.61
CA SER A 112 -2.65 -4.80 -12.01
C SER A 112 -2.46 -5.84 -10.88
N SER A 113 -2.02 -5.41 -9.70
CA SER A 113 -1.65 -6.29 -8.59
C SER A 113 -2.85 -6.61 -7.66
N PRO A 114 -2.68 -7.53 -6.68
CA PRO A 114 -3.70 -7.80 -5.67
C PRO A 114 -4.13 -6.60 -4.81
N ILE A 115 -3.33 -5.54 -4.77
CA ILE A 115 -3.65 -4.28 -4.07
C ILE A 115 -4.10 -3.16 -5.03
N GLY A 116 -4.23 -3.43 -6.33
CA GLY A 116 -4.52 -2.43 -7.36
C GLY A 116 -5.83 -1.67 -7.16
N GLY A 117 -6.80 -2.26 -6.46
CA GLY A 117 -8.05 -1.59 -6.10
C GLY A 117 -7.87 -0.37 -5.19
N GLY A 118 -6.74 -0.24 -4.50
CA GLY A 118 -6.39 0.96 -3.71
C GLY A 118 -5.70 2.06 -4.51
N TYR A 119 -5.52 1.86 -5.81
CA TYR A 119 -4.82 2.77 -6.73
C TYR A 119 -5.66 3.04 -7.98
N SER A 120 -6.97 2.80 -7.92
CA SER A 120 -7.85 2.87 -9.08
C SER A 120 -7.95 4.30 -9.63
N ALA A 121 -7.93 5.29 -8.74
CA ALA A 121 -7.95 6.73 -9.06
C ALA A 121 -6.54 7.36 -9.02
N ALA A 122 -5.51 6.60 -8.65
CA ALA A 122 -4.14 7.10 -8.62
C ALA A 122 -3.67 7.50 -10.04
N GLU A 123 -3.15 8.72 -10.16
CA GLU A 123 -2.60 9.27 -11.40
C GLU A 123 -1.13 9.66 -11.19
N LEU A 124 -0.38 9.70 -12.29
CA LEU A 124 0.99 10.18 -12.28
C LEU A 124 0.97 11.71 -12.31
N VAL A 125 1.63 12.34 -11.35
CA VAL A 125 1.71 13.79 -11.21
C VAL A 125 3.17 14.21 -11.21
N ASP A 126 3.51 15.21 -12.02
CA ASP A 126 4.87 15.75 -12.08
C ASP A 126 5.23 16.47 -10.77
N GLY A 127 6.49 16.31 -10.36
CA GLY A 127 7.06 16.96 -9.18
C GLY A 127 7.14 16.07 -7.93
N PRO A 128 7.59 16.64 -6.81
CA PRO A 128 7.84 15.90 -5.57
C PRO A 128 6.61 15.75 -4.68
N CYS A 129 6.57 14.69 -3.87
CA CYS A 129 5.56 14.41 -2.85
C CYS A 129 5.40 15.53 -1.82
N ALA A 130 6.51 16.21 -1.46
CA ALA A 130 6.47 17.33 -0.52
C ALA A 130 5.58 18.49 -1.01
N GLY A 131 5.46 18.68 -2.33
CA GLY A 131 4.55 19.67 -2.92
C GLY A 131 3.06 19.38 -2.69
N GLN A 132 2.71 18.15 -2.31
CA GLN A 132 1.36 17.70 -1.99
C GLN A 132 1.14 17.50 -0.48
N GLY A 133 2.05 17.97 0.38
CA GLY A 133 1.93 17.87 1.85
C GLY A 133 2.49 16.58 2.48
N TYR A 134 3.09 15.69 1.69
CA TYR A 134 3.71 14.46 2.19
C TYR A 134 5.16 14.74 2.63
N ASN A 135 5.32 15.17 3.87
CA ASN A 135 6.59 15.68 4.41
C ASN A 135 7.33 14.70 5.33
N GLN A 136 6.86 13.45 5.47
CA GLN A 136 7.51 12.42 6.29
C GLN A 136 8.19 11.38 5.40
N GLY A 137 9.46 11.60 5.06
CA GLY A 137 10.25 10.73 4.20
C GLY A 137 11.65 11.31 3.95
N PRO A 138 12.43 10.72 3.02
CA PRO A 138 12.09 9.56 2.19
C PRO A 138 12.21 8.23 2.93
N ASN A 139 11.22 7.35 2.80
CA ASN A 139 11.32 5.94 3.23
C ASN A 139 11.65 5.05 2.02
N LYS A 140 12.60 4.13 2.20
CA LYS A 140 13.03 3.21 1.14
C LYS A 140 12.26 1.91 1.21
N GLU A 141 11.79 1.45 0.05
CA GLU A 141 11.09 0.19 -0.10
C GLU A 141 11.89 -0.79 -0.96
N SER A 142 12.05 -2.02 -0.49
CA SER A 142 12.85 -3.04 -1.17
C SER A 142 12.29 -3.43 -2.55
N CYS A 143 10.97 -3.37 -2.72
CA CYS A 143 10.31 -3.66 -4.00
C CYS A 143 10.41 -2.50 -5.00
N PHE A 144 10.72 -1.29 -4.53
CA PHE A 144 10.76 -0.08 -5.36
C PHE A 144 12.07 0.69 -5.16
N PRO A 145 13.23 0.11 -5.52
CA PRO A 145 14.55 0.66 -5.17
C PRO A 145 14.82 2.09 -5.69
N GLN A 146 14.21 2.46 -6.82
CA GLN A 146 14.36 3.79 -7.44
C GLN A 146 13.27 4.78 -7.00
N ALA A 147 12.28 4.34 -6.21
CA ALA A 147 11.29 5.22 -5.61
C ALA A 147 11.57 5.42 -4.12
N THR A 148 10.79 6.32 -3.54
CA THR A 148 10.76 6.64 -2.11
C THR A 148 9.31 6.87 -1.71
N LEU A 149 8.98 6.46 -0.49
CA LEU A 149 7.65 6.58 0.06
C LEU A 149 7.63 7.70 1.10
N TRP A 150 6.68 8.61 0.98
CA TRP A 150 6.51 9.78 1.82
C TRP A 150 5.14 9.72 2.48
N MET A 151 5.09 9.86 3.81
CA MET A 151 3.83 9.83 4.55
C MET A 151 3.32 11.26 4.79
N SER A 152 1.99 11.41 4.84
CA SER A 152 1.34 12.65 5.26
C SER A 152 1.22 12.69 6.79
N ARG A 153 1.25 13.88 7.40
CA ARG A 153 0.96 14.04 8.85
C ARG A 153 -0.54 14.06 9.14
N GLU A 154 -1.32 14.42 8.13
CA GLU A 154 -2.74 14.71 8.19
C GLU A 154 -3.58 13.44 7.99
N HIS A 155 -3.04 12.43 7.31
CA HIS A 155 -3.72 11.18 7.04
C HIS A 155 -3.37 10.11 8.09
N ALA A 156 -4.40 9.57 8.73
CA ALA A 156 -4.24 8.45 9.64
C ALA A 156 -3.81 7.19 8.87
N VAL A 157 -2.83 6.47 9.40
CA VAL A 157 -2.45 5.16 8.87
C VAL A 157 -3.57 4.18 9.18
N ASP A 158 -4.19 3.65 8.13
CA ASP A 158 -5.15 2.55 8.20
C ASP A 158 -4.44 1.22 7.90
N PRO A 159 -4.01 0.47 8.93
CA PRO A 159 -3.27 -0.78 8.75
C PRO A 159 -4.13 -1.89 8.13
N THR A 160 -5.44 -1.68 8.00
CA THR A 160 -6.37 -2.68 7.46
C THR A 160 -6.69 -2.47 5.99
N SER A 161 -6.30 -1.33 5.41
CA SER A 161 -6.65 -0.96 4.03
C SER A 161 -6.11 -1.97 3.02
N GLU A 162 -4.82 -2.29 3.07
CA GLU A 162 -4.20 -3.30 2.19
C GLU A 162 -4.77 -4.71 2.43
N LEU A 163 -4.99 -5.09 3.68
CA LEU A 163 -5.58 -6.39 4.01
C LEU A 163 -6.97 -6.55 3.40
N ARG A 164 -7.79 -5.49 3.42
CA ARG A 164 -9.12 -5.48 2.78
C ARG A 164 -9.02 -5.64 1.26
N LEU A 165 -8.06 -4.97 0.62
CA LEU A 165 -7.83 -5.09 -0.83
C LEU A 165 -7.40 -6.51 -1.21
N VAL A 166 -6.43 -7.07 -0.49
CA VAL A 166 -5.95 -8.44 -0.72
C VAL A 166 -7.06 -9.46 -0.49
N ALA A 167 -7.85 -9.29 0.58
CA ALA A 167 -9.00 -10.17 0.85
C ALA A 167 -10.05 -10.10 -0.28
N ALA A 168 -10.38 -8.89 -0.75
CA ALA A 168 -11.30 -8.71 -1.88
C ALA A 168 -10.78 -9.37 -3.16
N TYR A 169 -9.48 -9.22 -3.45
CA TYR A 169 -8.83 -9.87 -4.59
C TYR A 169 -8.86 -11.41 -4.45
N ALA A 170 -8.59 -11.94 -3.26
CA ALA A 170 -8.63 -13.38 -3.00
C ALA A 170 -10.01 -14.00 -3.23
N LEU A 171 -11.08 -13.27 -2.89
CA LEU A 171 -12.44 -13.74 -3.15
C LEU A 171 -12.74 -13.88 -4.66
N GLN A 172 -12.09 -13.08 -5.50
CA GLN A 172 -12.30 -13.09 -6.96
C GLN A 172 -11.36 -14.06 -7.69
N HIS A 173 -10.11 -14.18 -7.24
CA HIS A 173 -9.05 -14.88 -7.97
C HIS A 173 -8.47 -16.09 -7.21
N GLY A 174 -8.88 -16.33 -5.97
CA GLY A 174 -8.38 -17.38 -5.10
C GLY A 174 -7.04 -17.03 -4.44
N MET A 175 -6.75 -17.63 -3.28
CA MET A 175 -5.57 -17.32 -2.46
C MET A 175 -4.22 -17.54 -3.18
N ALA A 176 -4.14 -18.55 -4.06
CA ALA A 176 -2.91 -18.85 -4.80
C ALA A 176 -2.47 -17.72 -5.74
N SER A 177 -3.43 -16.91 -6.23
CA SER A 177 -3.14 -15.81 -7.14
C SER A 177 -2.45 -14.61 -6.46
N ILE A 178 -2.62 -14.45 -5.14
CA ILE A 178 -2.03 -13.34 -4.38
C ILE A 178 -0.51 -13.41 -4.44
N GLY A 179 0.08 -14.58 -4.15
CA GLY A 179 1.52 -14.75 -4.11
C GLY A 179 2.18 -14.43 -5.47
N SER A 180 1.57 -14.90 -6.55
CA SER A 180 2.03 -14.60 -7.92
C SER A 180 1.88 -13.10 -8.24
N GLY A 181 0.74 -12.49 -7.91
CA GLY A 181 0.49 -11.07 -8.14
C GLY A 181 1.48 -10.17 -7.39
N MET A 182 1.71 -10.44 -6.10
CA MET A 182 2.69 -9.69 -5.29
C MET A 182 4.13 -9.92 -5.74
N LYS A 183 4.47 -11.13 -6.19
CA LYS A 183 5.80 -11.40 -6.77
C LYS A 183 6.05 -10.60 -8.05
N MET A 184 5.04 -10.50 -8.93
CA MET A 184 5.15 -9.69 -10.15
C MET A 184 5.27 -8.20 -9.85
N LEU A 185 4.60 -7.72 -8.80
CA LEU A 185 4.67 -6.34 -8.36
C LEU A 185 6.11 -5.91 -7.99
N CYS A 186 6.81 -6.76 -7.24
CA CYS A 186 8.19 -6.52 -6.79
C CYS A 186 9.25 -6.93 -7.81
N ALA A 187 8.86 -7.37 -9.01
CA ALA A 187 9.81 -7.70 -10.06
C ALA A 187 10.48 -6.42 -10.59
N PRO A 188 11.80 -6.48 -10.89
CA PRO A 188 12.56 -5.34 -11.40
C PRO A 188 11.87 -4.67 -12.60
#